data_AF-A0A348B5E9-F1
#
_entry.id   AF-A0A348B5E9-F1
#
_cell.length_a   1.000
_cell.length_b   1.000
_cell.length_c   1.000
_cell.angle_alpha   90.00
_cell.angle_beta   90.00
_cell.angle_gamma   90.00
#
_symmetry.space_group_name_H-M   'P 1'
#
loop_
_entity.id
_entity.type
_entity.pdbx_description
1 polymer ?
#
loop_
_entity_poly.entity_id
_entity_poly.type
_entity_poly.pdbx_seq_one_letter_code
_entity_poly.pdbx_strand_id
1 'polypeptide(L)'
;MEYDHLNPYPFYAYMRRNSPVIRDDMGNWQFFRYEDVRKILTDWSRFSSRFPMGDTVLSGTVLNLDPRGTTSSGPSWRTPSRPPTWSCWRVG
;
A
#
# COMPACT_ATOMS: atom_id res chain seq x y z
N MET A 1 -5.69 -15.50 -24.76
CA MET A 1 -4.68 -15.94 -23.77
C MET A 1 -5.46 -16.44 -22.57
N GLU A 2 -5.30 -17.71 -22.23
CA GLU A 2 -5.98 -18.30 -21.08
C GLU A 2 -5.22 -17.93 -19.79
N TYR A 3 -5.94 -17.60 -18.72
CA TYR A 3 -5.34 -17.26 -17.44
C TYR A 3 -5.05 -18.56 -16.66
N ASP A 4 -3.79 -18.93 -16.57
CA ASP A 4 -3.35 -20.07 -15.77
C ASP A 4 -3.02 -19.61 -14.35
N HIS A 5 -3.77 -20.11 -13.38
CA HIS A 5 -3.55 -19.82 -11.96
C HIS A 5 -2.19 -20.34 -11.46
N LEU A 6 -1.65 -21.41 -12.06
CA LEU A 6 -0.34 -21.98 -11.70
C LEU A 6 0.82 -21.24 -12.41
N ASN A 7 0.53 -20.55 -13.51
CA ASN A 7 1.52 -19.79 -14.26
C ASN A 7 0.98 -18.44 -14.74
N PRO A 8 0.85 -17.44 -13.85
CA PRO A 8 0.29 -16.14 -14.21
C PRO A 8 1.31 -15.20 -14.90
N TYR A 9 2.59 -15.57 -14.97
CA TYR A 9 3.65 -14.70 -15.50
C TYR A 9 3.45 -14.27 -16.97
N PRO A 10 3.02 -15.14 -17.90
CA PRO A 10 2.72 -14.75 -19.27
C PRO A 10 1.61 -13.71 -19.37
N PHE A 11 0.56 -13.87 -18.55
CA PHE A 11 -0.53 -12.91 -18.45
C PHE A 11 -0.03 -11.54 -17.98
N TYR A 12 0.74 -11.49 -16.88
CA TYR A 12 1.30 -10.23 -16.40
C TYR A 12 2.25 -9.56 -17.40
N ALA A 13 3.03 -10.35 -18.16
CA ALA A 13 3.88 -9.82 -19.22
C ALA A 13 3.07 -9.19 -20.35
N TYR A 14 1.96 -9.80 -20.74
CA TYR A 14 1.02 -9.23 -21.71
C TYR A 14 0.38 -7.95 -21.20
N MET A 15 -0.14 -7.95 -19.96
CA MET A 15 -0.80 -6.78 -19.39
C MET A 15 0.13 -5.59 -19.23
N ARG A 16 1.38 -5.79 -18.80
CA ARG A 16 2.40 -4.71 -18.73
C ARG A 16 2.62 -3.98 -20.06
N ARG A 17 2.50 -4.70 -21.18
CA ARG A 17 2.73 -4.16 -22.54
C ARG A 17 1.49 -3.50 -23.12
N ASN A 18 0.33 -4.12 -22.95
CA ASN A 18 -0.88 -3.74 -23.68
C ASN A 18 -1.83 -2.87 -22.85
N SER A 19 -2.01 -3.19 -21.57
CA SER A 19 -2.97 -2.52 -20.67
C SER A 19 -2.39 -2.48 -19.26
N PRO A 20 -1.38 -1.62 -19.00
CA PRO A 20 -0.64 -1.62 -17.73
C PRO A 20 -1.45 -1.15 -16.52
N VAL A 21 -2.57 -0.47 -16.77
CA VAL A 21 -3.57 -0.07 -15.78
C VAL A 21 -4.94 -0.38 -16.37
N ILE A 22 -5.73 -1.19 -15.68
CA ILE A 22 -7.10 -1.54 -16.09
C ILE A 22 -8.02 -1.48 -14.88
N ARG A 23 -9.27 -1.09 -15.11
CA ARG A 23 -10.34 -1.19 -14.13
C ARG A 23 -11.16 -2.43 -14.43
N ASP A 24 -11.37 -3.30 -13.45
CA ASP A 24 -12.26 -4.45 -13.59
C ASP A 24 -13.73 -4.05 -13.45
N ASP A 25 -14.63 -4.99 -13.76
CA ASP A 25 -16.08 -4.77 -13.68
C ASP A 25 -16.58 -4.57 -12.24
N MET A 26 -15.80 -5.01 -11.25
CA MET A 26 -16.06 -4.78 -9.83
C MET A 26 -15.59 -3.39 -9.37
N GLY A 27 -14.95 -2.63 -10.26
CA GLY A 27 -14.49 -1.28 -10.04
C GLY A 27 -13.09 -1.16 -9.43
N ASN A 28 -12.36 -2.27 -9.26
CA ASN A 28 -10.98 -2.25 -8.77
C ASN A 28 -10.00 -1.85 -9.87
N TRP A 29 -8.97 -1.10 -9.48
CA TRP A 29 -7.87 -0.76 -10.36
C TRP A 29 -6.73 -1.77 -10.22
N GLN A 30 -6.35 -2.39 -11.33
CA GLN A 30 -5.23 -3.31 -11.39
C GLN A 30 -4.04 -2.63 -12.06
N PHE A 31 -2.86 -2.71 -11.42
CA PHE A 31 -1.61 -2.09 -11.87
C PHE A 31 -0.57 -3.18 -12.10
N PHE A 32 0.05 -3.19 -13.28
CA PHE A 32 0.97 -4.27 -13.67
C PHE A 32 2.45 -3.85 -13.71
N ARG A 33 2.72 -2.55 -13.69
CA ARG A 33 4.07 -1.99 -13.74
C ARG A 33 4.65 -1.80 -12.33
N TYR A 34 5.94 -2.07 -12.20
CA TYR A 34 6.62 -2.00 -10.90
C TYR A 34 6.62 -0.59 -10.33
N GLU A 35 6.89 0.41 -11.17
CA GLU A 35 6.90 1.81 -10.78
C GLU A 35 5.55 2.29 -10.22
N ASP A 36 4.45 1.80 -10.77
CA ASP A 36 3.11 2.18 -10.33
C ASP A 36 2.75 1.51 -9.01
N VAL A 37 3.02 0.20 -8.90
CA VAL A 37 2.85 -0.54 -7.64
C VAL A 37 3.68 0.08 -6.52
N ARG A 38 4.95 0.40 -6.80
CA ARG A 38 5.85 1.03 -5.82
C ARG A 38 5.29 2.37 -5.36
N LYS A 39 4.84 3.24 -6.27
CA LYS A 39 4.28 4.55 -5.93
C LYS A 39 3.05 4.43 -5.03
N ILE A 40 2.11 3.55 -5.40
CA ILE A 40 0.87 3.31 -4.64
C ILE A 40 1.19 2.84 -3.22
N LEU A 41 2.11 1.88 -3.08
CA LEU A 41 2.50 1.36 -1.76
C LEU A 41 3.26 2.38 -0.91
N THR A 42 3.97 3.34 -1.53
CA THR A 42 4.69 4.40 -0.80
C THR A 42 3.84 5.63 -0.48
N ASP A 43 2.79 5.90 -1.26
CA ASP A 43 1.91 7.06 -1.05
C ASP A 43 0.64 6.65 -0.30
N TRP A 44 0.82 6.22 0.95
CA TRP A 44 -0.28 5.85 1.85
C TRP A 44 -1.22 7.03 2.16
N SER A 45 -0.83 8.26 1.83
CA SER A 45 -1.66 9.46 2.02
C SER A 45 -2.78 9.57 1.00
N ARG A 46 -2.56 9.02 -0.20
CA ARG A 46 -3.54 8.96 -1.29
C ARG A 46 -4.15 7.58 -1.46
N PHE A 47 -3.41 6.53 -1.10
CA PHE A 47 -3.86 5.14 -1.19
C PHE A 47 -3.91 4.52 0.20
N SER A 48 -5.09 4.57 0.81
CA SER A 48 -5.32 3.95 2.10
C SER A 48 -5.35 2.42 1.97
N SER A 49 -4.68 1.73 2.88
CA SER A 49 -4.78 0.29 3.07
C SER A 49 -6.08 -0.12 3.72
N ARG A 50 -6.89 0.83 4.21
CA ARG A 50 -8.22 0.55 4.76
C ARG A 50 -9.14 0.13 3.64
N PHE A 51 -9.38 -1.17 3.58
CA PHE A 51 -10.38 -1.75 2.69
C PHE A 51 -11.52 -2.31 3.54
N PRO A 52 -12.79 -2.05 3.18
CA PRO A 52 -13.93 -2.64 3.86
C PRO A 52 -13.96 -4.15 3.59
N MET A 53 -13.20 -4.91 4.38
CA MET A 53 -13.18 -6.38 4.33
C MET A 53 -14.37 -7.01 5.06
N GLY A 54 -15.35 -6.21 5.51
CA GLY A 54 -16.44 -6.67 6.40
C GLY A 54 -15.92 -7.08 7.78
N ASP A 55 -16.70 -7.90 8.49
CA ASP A 55 -16.39 -8.44 9.82
C ASP A 55 -15.35 -9.58 9.77
N THR A 56 -14.35 -9.48 8.90
CA THR A 56 -13.25 -10.45 8.84
C THR A 56 -12.28 -10.27 9.99
N VAL A 57 -11.61 -11.37 10.36
CA VAL A 57 -10.53 -11.40 11.37
C VAL A 57 -9.39 -10.41 11.08
N LEU A 58 -9.29 -9.87 9.86
CA LEU A 58 -8.26 -8.93 9.44
C LEU A 58 -8.62 -7.45 9.69
N SER A 59 -9.87 -7.13 10.02
CA SER A 59 -10.38 -5.74 10.09
C SER A 59 -9.62 -4.85 11.09
N GLY A 60 -9.08 -5.42 12.17
CA GLY A 60 -8.30 -4.71 13.18
C GLY A 60 -6.79 -4.97 13.11
N THR A 61 -6.29 -5.67 12.09
CA THR A 61 -4.87 -6.06 12.02
C THR A 61 -4.03 -4.99 11.32
N VAL A 62 -2.71 -5.02 11.57
CA VAL A 62 -1.73 -4.09 10.96
C VAL A 62 -1.82 -4.08 9.42
N LEU A 63 -2.30 -5.15 8.80
CA LEU A 63 -2.43 -5.27 7.35
C LEU A 63 -3.57 -4.40 6.76
N ASN A 64 -4.57 -4.03 7.57
CA ASN A 64 -5.72 -3.21 7.14
C ASN A 64 -5.69 -1.78 7.71
N LEU A 65 -4.56 -1.36 8.27
CA LEU A 65 -4.41 -0.06 8.91
C LEU A 65 -3.33 0.77 8.21
N ASP A 66 -3.60 2.06 8.04
CA ASP A 66 -2.61 3.02 7.55
C ASP A 66 -1.57 3.37 8.64
N PRO A 67 -0.35 3.81 8.26
CA PRO A 67 0.72 4.19 9.20
C PRO A 67 0.30 5.22 10.25
N ARG A 68 -0.59 6.16 9.91
CA ARG A 68 -1.12 7.17 10.87
C ARG A 68 -2.08 6.56 11.90
N GLY A 69 -2.72 5.43 11.60
CA GLY A 69 -3.59 4.69 12.51
C GLY A 69 -2.84 3.69 13.40
N THR A 70 -1.69 3.18 12.94
CA THR A 70 -0.83 2.26 13.71
C THR A 70 0.15 2.97 14.64
N THR A 71 0.50 4.22 14.36
CA THR A 71 1.47 4.99 15.18
C THR A 71 0.88 5.54 16.49
N SER A 72 -0.45 5.63 16.64
CA SER A 72 -1.09 6.19 17.84
C SER A 72 -1.21 5.22 19.02
N SER A 73 -0.81 3.96 18.87
CA SER A 73 -0.89 2.94 19.93
C SER A 73 0.47 2.30 20.23
N GLY A 74 1.53 3.12 20.26
CA GLY A 74 2.73 2.74 21.02
C GLY A 74 2.41 2.73 22.52
N PRO A 75 3.04 1.88 23.35
CA PRO A 75 2.91 2.01 24.80
C PRO A 75 3.33 3.43 25.16
N SER A 76 2.53 4.14 25.97
CA SER A 76 2.89 5.47 26.44
C SER A 76 4.08 5.36 27.42
N TRP A 77 5.27 5.10 26.89
CA TRP A 77 6.50 5.35 27.62
C TRP A 77 6.59 6.87 27.75
N ARG A 78 6.16 7.32 28.93
CA ARG A 78 6.38 8.64 29.53
C ARG A 78 7.39 9.46 28.73
N THR A 79 6.95 10.56 28.16
CA THR A 79 7.82 11.66 27.74
C THR A 79 8.70 12.08 28.92
N PRO A 80 10.04 11.98 28.87
CA PRO A 80 10.88 12.97 29.52
C PRO A 80 10.99 14.13 28.53
N SER A 81 10.59 15.30 28.99
CA SER A 81 10.73 16.59 28.33
C SER A 81 12.12 16.82 27.70
N ARG A 82 12.10 17.24 26.41
CA ARG A 82 13.16 17.85 25.56
C ARG A 82 13.90 16.92 24.59
N PRO A 83 14.18 17.39 23.34
CA PRO A 83 14.56 16.54 22.22
C PRO A 83 16.08 16.39 22.08
N PRO A 84 16.61 15.30 21.51
CA PRO A 84 17.88 15.37 20.82
C PRO A 84 17.62 15.98 19.44
N THR A 85 18.21 17.16 19.23
CA THR A 85 18.33 17.80 17.93
C THR A 85 18.89 16.84 16.89
N TRP A 86 18.16 16.59 15.81
CA TRP A 86 18.76 16.11 14.56
C TRP A 86 18.40 17.07 13.45
N SER A 87 19.38 17.93 13.16
CA SER A 87 19.44 18.80 11.98
C SER A 87 19.79 17.97 10.73
N CYS A 88 19.53 18.56 9.56
CA CYS A 88 19.84 18.13 8.19
C CYS A 88 18.82 17.17 7.53
N TRP A 89 18.19 17.48 6.39
CA TRP A 89 18.71 18.20 5.21
C TRP A 89 17.63 19.05 4.51
N ARG A 90 17.96 20.30 4.19
CA ARG A 90 17.35 21.07 3.09
C ARG A 90 18.39 21.13 1.97
N VAL A 91 18.00 20.68 0.79
CA VAL A 91 18.77 20.81 -0.45
C VAL A 91 18.17 22.01 -1.20
N GLY A 92 19.02 22.95 -1.63
CA GLY A 92 18.67 24.09 -2.49
C GLY A 92 18.44 25.38 -1.74
#